data_AF-D1YWQ0-F1
#
_entry.id   AF-D1YWQ0-F1
#
_cell.length_a   1.000
_cell.length_b   1.000
_cell.length_c   1.000
_cell.angle_alpha   90.00
_cell.angle_beta   90.00
_cell.angle_gamma   90.00
#
_symmetry.space_group_name_H-M   'P 1'
#
loop_
_entity.id
_entity.type
_entity.pdbx_description
1 polymer ?
#
loop_
_entity_poly.entity_id
_entity_poly.type
_entity_poly.pdbx_seq_one_letter_code
_entity_poly.pdbx_strand_id
1 'polypeptide(L)' 'MSNMPKADIPEKLHKEVKKFAIEHDLSLKDAYARLIEYALEQKYDKASLKKILKEQGASQDDIIVGS' A
#
# COMPACT_ATOMS: atom_id res chain seq x y z
N MET A 1 7.11 -6.24 -20.00
CA MET A 1 6.04 -6.63 -19.05
C MET A 1 6.68 -6.75 -17.67
N SER A 2 6.50 -5.74 -16.81
CA SER A 2 7.09 -5.73 -15.48
C SER A 2 6.39 -6.78 -14.61
N ASN A 3 7.07 -7.91 -14.40
CA ASN A 3 6.58 -9.02 -13.59
C ASN A 3 6.73 -8.63 -12.12
N MET A 4 5.80 -7.83 -11.59
CA MET A 4 5.78 -7.46 -10.18
C MET A 4 5.75 -8.75 -9.35
N PRO A 5 6.68 -8.97 -8.42
CA PRO A 5 6.69 -10.17 -7.60
C PRO A 5 5.35 -10.27 -6.87
N LYS A 6 4.62 -11.37 -7.11
CA LYS A 6 3.42 -11.67 -6.35
C LYS A 6 3.86 -11.83 -4.90
N ALA A 7 3.48 -10.88 -4.05
CA ALA A 7 3.72 -11.01 -2.62
C ALA A 7 3.03 -12.28 -2.15
N ASP A 8 3.79 -13.19 -1.54
CA ASP A 8 3.24 -14.40 -0.93
C ASP A 8 2.57 -13.98 0.38
N ILE A 9 1.31 -13.56 0.28
CA ILE A 9 0.52 -13.11 1.42
C ILE A 9 -0.10 -14.36 2.07
N PRO A 10 0.14 -14.60 3.37
CA PRO A 10 -0.48 -15.72 4.08
C PRO A 10 -2.01 -15.73 3.90
N GLU A 11 -2.60 -16.87 3.57
CA GLU A 11 -4.03 -16.98 3.26
C GLU A 11 -4.93 -16.47 4.40
N LYS A 12 -4.52 -16.71 5.65
CA LYS A 12 -5.21 -16.19 6.84
C LYS A 12 -5.26 -14.66 6.84
N LEU A 13 -4.14 -14.00 6.54
CA LEU A 13 -4.08 -12.53 6.46
C LEU A 13 -4.95 -12.02 5.30
N HIS A 14 -4.90 -12.67 4.15
CA HIS A 14 -5.74 -12.29 3.00
C HIS A 14 -7.24 -12.37 3.30
N LYS A 15 -7.68 -13.42 4.02
CA LYS A 15 -9.08 -13.58 4.46
C LYS A 15 -9.53 -12.43 5.37
N GLU A 16 -8.71 -12.06 6.36
CA GLU A 16 -9.03 -10.96 7.28
C GLU A 16 -9.09 -9.60 6.55
N VAL A 17 -8.13 -9.33 5.65
CA VAL A 17 -8.15 -8.09 4.85
C VAL A 17 -9.38 -8.02 3.95
N LYS A 18 -9.78 -9.15 3.37
CA LYS A 18 -11.01 -9.22 2.55
C LYS A 18 -12.27 -8.95 3.38
N LYS A 19 -12.34 -9.51 4.60
CA LYS A 19 -13.45 -9.25 5.52
C LYS A 19 -13.53 -7.77 5.89
N PHE A 20 -12.39 -7.18 6.28
CA PHE A 20 -12.29 -5.76 6.58
C PHE A 20 -12.73 -4.89 5.39
N ALA A 21 -12.32 -5.23 4.17
CA ALA A 21 -12.73 -4.52 2.96
C ALA A 21 -14.26 -4.51 2.79
N ILE A 22 -14.92 -5.65 3.02
CA ILE A 22 -16.38 -5.77 2.94
C ILE A 22 -17.06 -4.97 4.07
N GLU A 23 -16.59 -5.10 5.30
CA GLU A 23 -17.18 -4.43 6.47
C GLU A 23 -17.12 -2.90 6.39
N HIS A 24 -16.11 -2.37 5.70
CA HIS A 24 -15.88 -0.92 5.58
C HIS A 24 -16.19 -0.35 4.20
N ASP A 25 -16.79 -1.13 3.29
CA ASP A 25 -17.09 -0.75 1.91
C ASP A 25 -15.87 -0.19 1.16
N LEU A 26 -14.73 -0.88 1.31
CA LEU A 26 -13.45 -0.52 0.69
C LEU A 26 -13.09 -1.50 -0.41
N SER A 27 -12.30 -1.04 -1.38
CA SER A 27 -11.64 -1.96 -2.31
C SER A 27 -10.59 -2.79 -1.56
N LEU A 28 -10.32 -4.01 -2.04
CA LEU A 28 -9.30 -4.87 -1.45
C LEU A 28 -7.91 -4.19 -1.44
N LYS A 29 -7.62 -3.39 -2.47
CA LYS A 29 -6.38 -2.60 -2.56
C LYS A 29 -6.30 -1.55 -1.45
N ASP A 30 -7.39 -0.83 -1.19
CA ASP A 30 -7.42 0.22 -0.16
C ASP A 30 -7.35 -0.37 1.24
N ALA A 31 -7.96 -1.53 1.46
CA ALA A 31 -7.84 -2.28 2.71
C ALA A 31 -6.38 -2.67 2.99
N TYR A 32 -5.66 -3.15 1.98
CA TYR A 32 -4.22 -3.42 2.10
C TYR A 32 -3.40 -2.15 2.33
N ALA A 33 -3.72 -1.05 1.64
CA ALA A 33 -3.05 0.23 1.84
C ALA A 33 -3.18 0.70 3.29
N ARG A 34 -4.39 0.66 3.86
CA ARG A 34 -4.63 0.99 5.27
C ARG A 34 -3.90 0.08 6.24
N LEU A 35 -3.83 -1.22 5.95
CA LEU A 35 -3.07 -2.16 6.77
C LEU A 35 -1.57 -1.81 6.78
N ILE A 36 -1.02 -1.48 5.61
CA ILE A 36 0.39 -1.06 5.48
C ILE A 36 0.61 0.25 6.23
N GLU A 37 -0.23 1.25 6.03
CA GLU A 37 -0.18 2.54 6.74
C GLU A 37 -0.21 2.35 8.25
N TYR A 38 -1.14 1.54 8.76
CA TYR A 38 -1.25 1.25 10.19
C TYR A 38 0.01 0.54 10.74
N ALA A 39 0.51 -0.48 10.06
CA ALA A 39 1.72 -1.20 10.48
C ALA A 39 2.95 -0.29 10.48
N LEU A 40 3.00 0.64 9.53
CA LEU A 40 4.02 1.65 9.41
C LEU A 40 3.92 2.69 10.54
N GLU A 41 2.72 3.16 10.91
CA GLU A 41 2.45 4.07 12.04
C GLU A 41 2.89 3.49 13.39
N GLN A 42 2.86 2.16 13.55
CA GLN A 42 3.33 1.52 14.77
C GLN A 42 4.86 1.46 14.91
N LYS A 43 5.60 1.54 13.79
CA LYS A 43 7.07 1.41 13.79
C LYS A 43 7.81 2.72 13.57
N TYR A 44 7.17 3.70 12.96
CA TYR A 44 7.79 4.95 12.56
C TYR A 44 6.92 6.12 12.99
N ASP A 45 7.57 7.18 13.46
CA ASP A 45 6.90 8.44 13.72
C ASP A 45 6.26 8.98 12.43
N LYS A 46 5.09 9.63 12.55
CA LYS A 46 4.26 10.09 11.43
C LYS A 46 5.04 10.97 10.43
N ALA A 47 6.06 11.69 10.91
CA ALA A 47 6.96 12.49 10.08
C ALA A 47 7.87 11.62 9.18
N SER A 48 8.36 10.50 9.70
CA SER A 48 9.22 9.55 8.97
C SER A 48 8.42 8.76 7.94
N LEU A 49 7.16 8.44 8.22
CA LEU A 49 6.27 7.80 7.25
C LEU A 49 5.95 8.66 6.05
N LYS A 50 5.70 9.95 6.28
CA LYS A 50 5.53 10.90 5.17
C LYS A 50 6.77 10.97 4.28
N LYS A 51 7.98 10.82 4.83
CA LYS A 51 9.22 10.77 4.04
C LYS A 51 9.32 9.46 3.25
N ILE A 52 9.14 8.31 3.89
CA ILE A 52 9.23 6.99 3.26
C ILE A 52 8.17 6.81 2.15
N LEU A 53 6.92 7.21 2.42
CA LEU A 53 5.84 7.14 1.44
C LEU A 53 6.01 8.16 0.30
N LYS A 54 6.55 9.37 0.57
CA LYS A 54 6.90 10.33 -0.49
C LYS A 54 8.08 9.87 -1.34
N GLU A 55 9.11 9.28 -0.73
CA GLU A 55 10.28 8.76 -1.46
C GLU A 55 9.89 7.57 -2.37
N GLN A 56 8.91 6.75 -1.96
CA GLN A 56 8.35 5.72 -2.85
C GLN A 56 7.29 6.24 -3.84
N GLY A 57 6.68 7.41 -3.58
CA GLY A 57 5.75 8.09 -4.49
C GLY A 57 6.41 8.98 -5.53
N ALA A 58 7.65 9.43 -5.31
CA ALA A 58 8.41 10.28 -6.23
C ALA A 58 9.09 9.50 -7.38
N SER A 59 8.47 8.41 -7.85
CA SER A 59 8.90 7.67 -9.04
C SER A 59 7.75 7.38 -10.01
N GLN A 60 6.63 8.14 -9.90
CA GLN A 60 5.50 8.03 -10.83
C GLN A 60 5.17 9.31 -11.61
N ASP A 61 5.97 10.37 -11.50
CA ASP A 61 5.77 11.63 -12.22
C ASP A 61 6.91 12.02 -13.18
N ASP A 62 7.82 11.10 -13.52
CA ASP A 62 8.70 11.23 -14.70
C ASP A 62 8.02 10.65 -15.96
N ILE A 63 6.74 10.95 -16.16
CA ILE A 63 6.15 10.88 -17.50
C ILE A 63 6.49 12.21 -18.17
N ILE A 64 7.66 12.25 -18.80
CA ILE A 64 8.05 13.32 -19.72
C ILE A 64 7.05 13.32 -20.88
N VAL A 65 6.04 14.19 -20.82
CA VAL A 65 5.22 14.54 -21.99
C VAL A 65 5.99 15.61 -22.76
N GLY A 66 6.88 15.16 -23.63
CA GLY A 66 7.46 15.97 -24.71
C GLY A 66 6.74 15.67 -26.00
N SER A 67 5.92 16.60 -26.48
CA SER A 67 5.54 16.79 -27.89
C SER A 67 5.00 18.21 -28.07
#